data_AF-A0A813Z7P9-F1
#
_entry.id   AF-A0A813Z7P9-F1
#
_cell.length_a   1.000
_cell.length_b   1.000
_cell.length_c   1.000
_cell.angle_alpha   90.00
_cell.angle_beta   90.00
_cell.angle_gamma   90.00
#
_symmetry.space_group_name_H-M   'P 1'
#
loop_
_entity.id
_entity.type
_entity.pdbx_description
1 polymer ?
#
loop_
_entity_poly.entity_id
_entity_poly.type
_entity_poly.pdbx_seq_one_letter_code
_entity_poly.pdbx_strand_id
1 'polypeptide(L)'
;MDEIKFDNLALRTLPIDPVEENYVRTVSGACFSKVKPTPVKNPKLVACSLDALKLIDIDEKLAKNERQLAEVFSGNVLLPGMDPAAHCYCGHQFGYFSGQLGDGATMYLGEV
;
A
#
# COMPACT_ATOMS: atom_id res chain seq x y z
N MET A 1 16.76 -4.53 0.78
CA MET A 1 15.36 -4.79 1.20
C MET A 1 14.71 -5.86 0.33
N ASP A 2 15.41 -6.41 -0.68
CA ASP A 2 14.86 -7.37 -1.62
C ASP A 2 14.65 -8.79 -1.04
N GLU A 3 15.09 -9.01 0.20
CA GLU A 3 14.93 -10.27 0.93
C GLU A 3 13.68 -10.29 1.83
N ILE A 4 12.96 -9.16 1.93
CA ILE A 4 11.70 -9.08 2.69
C ILE A 4 10.69 -10.03 2.04
N LYS A 5 10.07 -10.87 2.85
CA LYS A 5 9.04 -11.81 2.38
C LYS A 5 7.68 -11.18 2.57
N PHE A 6 6.89 -11.15 1.50
CA PHE A 6 5.51 -10.68 1.54
C PHE A 6 4.59 -11.89 1.46
N ASP A 7 3.69 -12.04 2.44
CA ASP A 7 2.68 -13.11 2.46
C ASP A 7 1.41 -12.69 1.70
N ASN A 8 1.03 -11.41 1.81
CA ASN A 8 -0.17 -10.83 1.21
C ASN A 8 -1.45 -11.65 1.47
N LEU A 9 -1.63 -12.14 2.71
CA LEU A 9 -2.74 -13.00 3.06
C LEU A 9 -4.09 -12.37 2.72
N ALA A 10 -4.26 -11.08 3.00
CA ALA A 10 -5.47 -10.33 2.67
C ALA A 10 -5.83 -10.46 1.17
N LEU A 11 -4.85 -10.30 0.27
CA LEU A 11 -5.10 -10.35 -1.16
C LEU A 11 -5.31 -11.77 -1.71
N ARG A 12 -4.79 -12.79 -1.01
CA ARG A 12 -5.01 -14.20 -1.38
C ARG A 12 -6.35 -14.75 -0.90
N THR A 13 -6.92 -14.17 0.16
CA THR A 13 -8.08 -14.75 0.87
C THR A 13 -9.36 -13.94 0.72
N LEU A 14 -9.27 -12.65 0.43
CA LEU A 14 -10.42 -11.77 0.28
C LEU A 14 -10.77 -11.55 -1.20
N PRO A 15 -12.06 -11.28 -1.52
CA PRO A 15 -12.48 -10.99 -2.89
C PRO A 15 -11.70 -9.83 -3.51
N ILE A 16 -11.11 -10.07 -4.68
CA ILE A 16 -10.38 -9.07 -5.46
C ILE A 16 -11.21 -8.67 -6.67
N ASP A 17 -11.21 -7.38 -6.95
CA ASP A 17 -11.86 -6.79 -8.10
C ASP A 17 -11.24 -7.28 -9.41
N PRO A 18 -12.01 -7.82 -10.35
CA PRO A 18 -11.47 -8.30 -11.63
C PRO A 18 -11.03 -7.17 -12.57
N VAL A 19 -11.44 -5.93 -12.33
CA VAL A 19 -11.06 -4.78 -13.17
C VAL A 19 -9.70 -4.26 -12.73
N GLU A 20 -8.71 -4.33 -13.62
CA GLU A 20 -7.33 -3.94 -13.37
C GLU A 20 -7.00 -2.49 -13.80
N GLU A 21 -7.85 -1.88 -14.62
CA GLU A 21 -7.64 -0.50 -15.05
C GLU A 21 -7.76 0.47 -13.87
N ASN A 22 -6.77 1.35 -13.74
CA ASN A 22 -6.70 2.30 -12.64
C ASN A 22 -7.47 3.59 -12.98
N TYR A 23 -8.71 3.68 -12.52
CA TYR A 23 -9.57 4.86 -12.63
C TYR A 23 -10.63 4.90 -11.52
N VAL A 24 -11.26 6.06 -11.32
CA VAL A 24 -12.29 6.25 -10.28
C VAL A 24 -13.61 5.60 -10.71
N ARG A 25 -14.14 4.71 -9.85
CA ARG A 25 -15.43 4.05 -10.04
C ARG A 25 -15.97 3.44 -8.74
N THR A 26 -17.21 2.99 -8.78
CA THR A 26 -17.80 2.10 -7.76
C THR A 26 -17.23 0.68 -7.92
N VAL A 27 -17.01 0.02 -6.78
CA VAL A 27 -16.42 -1.33 -6.70
C VAL A 27 -17.44 -2.24 -6.02
N SER A 28 -17.87 -3.30 -6.70
CA SER A 28 -18.91 -4.19 -6.19
C SER A 28 -18.38 -5.60 -6.05
N GLY A 29 -18.73 -6.28 -4.94
CA GLY A 29 -18.37 -7.68 -4.71
C GLY A 29 -16.89 -7.94 -4.41
N ALA A 30 -16.09 -6.89 -4.18
CA ALA A 30 -14.66 -6.99 -3.91
C ALA A 30 -14.28 -6.20 -2.64
N CYS A 31 -13.31 -6.71 -1.90
CA CYS A 31 -12.65 -6.01 -0.79
C CYS A 31 -11.49 -5.15 -1.29
N PHE A 32 -10.78 -5.56 -2.33
CA PHE A 32 -9.64 -4.80 -2.85
C PHE A 32 -9.66 -4.69 -4.36
N SER A 33 -9.19 -3.57 -4.90
CA SER A 33 -8.86 -3.42 -6.31
C SER A 33 -7.35 -3.29 -6.47
N LYS A 34 -6.76 -3.98 -7.47
CA LYS A 34 -5.34 -3.80 -7.79
C LYS A 34 -5.10 -2.39 -8.31
N VAL A 35 -4.02 -1.76 -7.86
CA VAL A 35 -3.66 -0.39 -8.27
C VAL A 35 -2.18 -0.30 -8.59
N LYS A 36 -1.81 0.74 -9.34
CA LYS A 36 -0.40 1.08 -9.59
C LYS A 36 -0.07 2.40 -8.89
N PRO A 37 1.03 2.48 -8.12
CA PRO A 37 1.48 3.74 -7.56
C PRO A 37 1.70 4.79 -8.65
N THR A 38 1.41 6.06 -8.32
CA THR A 38 1.82 7.20 -9.15
C THR A 38 3.15 7.74 -8.60
N PRO A 39 4.27 7.65 -9.34
CA PRO A 39 5.57 8.09 -8.84
C PRO A 39 5.60 9.59 -8.52
N VAL A 40 6.31 9.95 -7.45
CA VAL A 40 6.55 11.35 -7.08
C VAL A 40 7.93 11.82 -7.56
N LYS A 41 8.11 13.14 -7.69
CA LYS A 41 9.39 13.73 -8.11
C LYS A 41 10.33 13.89 -6.90
N ASN A 42 11.57 13.41 -7.05
CA ASN A 42 12.67 13.61 -6.08
C ASN A 42 12.29 13.27 -4.62
N PRO A 43 11.82 12.04 -4.34
CA PRO A 43 11.46 11.65 -2.97
C PRO A 43 12.68 11.73 -2.05
N LYS A 44 12.47 12.22 -0.83
CA LYS A 44 13.49 12.32 0.21
C LYS A 44 12.94 11.86 1.54
N LEU A 45 13.75 11.15 2.31
CA LEU A 45 13.42 10.80 3.67
C LEU A 45 13.46 12.06 4.55
N VAL A 46 12.40 12.31 5.31
CA VAL A 46 12.32 13.44 6.25
C VAL A 46 12.58 12.95 7.67
N ALA A 47 11.93 11.85 8.05
CA ALA A 47 12.11 11.17 9.33
C ALA A 47 11.79 9.69 9.17
N CYS A 48 12.36 8.86 10.03
CA CYS A 48 12.12 7.42 10.07
C CYS A 48 12.10 6.94 11.52
N SER A 49 11.20 6.01 11.85
CA SER A 49 11.20 5.30 13.13
C SER A 49 11.86 3.94 12.95
N LEU A 50 13.07 3.77 13.52
CA LEU A 50 13.78 2.48 13.48
C LEU A 50 12.99 1.37 14.17
N ASP A 51 12.24 1.70 15.22
CA ASP A 51 11.44 0.70 15.93
C ASP A 51 10.21 0.26 15.11
N ALA A 52 9.62 1.16 14.31
CA ALA A 52 8.56 0.77 13.38
C ALA A 52 9.09 -0.10 12.23
N LEU A 53 10.28 0.19 11.71
CA LEU A 53 10.92 -0.65 10.68
C LEU A 53 11.20 -2.07 11.17
N LYS A 54 11.60 -2.24 12.44
CA LYS A 54 11.79 -3.58 13.03
C LYS A 54 10.51 -4.41 13.08
N LEU A 55 9.32 -3.80 13.15
CA LEU A 55 8.04 -4.52 13.14
C LEU A 55 7.78 -5.22 11.80
N ILE A 56 8.46 -4.79 10.74
CA ILE A 56 8.33 -5.32 9.38
C ILE A 56 9.66 -5.92 8.89
N ASP A 57 10.48 -6.40 9.82
CA ASP A 57 11.79 -7.05 9.57
C ASP A 57 12.80 -6.21 8.78
N ILE A 58 12.66 -4.88 8.80
CA ILE A 58 13.65 -3.96 8.25
C ILE A 58 14.61 -3.54 9.37
N ASP A 59 15.81 -4.12 9.35
CA ASP A 59 16.85 -3.80 10.33
C ASP A 59 17.53 -2.44 10.07
N GLU A 60 18.33 -2.00 11.04
CA GLU A 60 19.05 -0.72 10.97
C GLU A 60 20.05 -0.68 9.79
N LYS A 61 20.60 -1.82 9.37
CA LYS A 61 21.56 -1.85 8.25
C LYS A 61 20.84 -1.58 6.93
N LEU A 62 19.66 -2.18 6.74
CA LEU A 62 18.79 -1.94 5.59
C LEU A 62 18.26 -0.49 5.60
N ALA A 63 17.99 0.06 6.79
CA ALA A 63 17.51 1.42 6.95
C ALA A 63 18.54 2.51 6.59
N LYS A 64 19.85 2.19 6.51
CA LYS A 64 20.89 3.17 6.14
C LYS A 64 20.79 3.67 4.70
N ASN A 65 20.09 2.95 3.83
CA ASN A 65 19.87 3.39 2.46
C ASN A 65 18.63 4.31 2.38
N GLU A 66 18.77 5.54 2.87
CA GLU A 66 17.69 6.53 2.93
C GLU A 66 17.04 6.79 1.57
N ARG A 67 17.83 6.75 0.49
CA ARG A 67 17.33 6.91 -0.87
C ARG A 67 16.37 5.77 -1.25
N GLN A 68 16.78 4.53 -1.00
CA GLN A 68 15.95 3.36 -1.31
C GLN A 68 14.68 3.36 -0.44
N LEU A 69 14.78 3.74 0.84
CA LEU A 69 13.60 3.91 1.70
C LEU A 69 12.64 4.95 1.12
N ALA A 70 13.15 6.11 0.71
CA ALA A 70 12.35 7.17 0.14
C ALA A 70 11.67 6.71 -1.16
N GLU A 71 12.40 6.03 -2.06
CA GLU A 71 11.86 5.53 -3.32
C GLU A 71 10.81 4.42 -3.12
N VAL A 72 11.00 3.51 -2.17
CA VAL A 72 10.04 2.43 -1.89
C VAL A 72 8.77 2.96 -1.22
N PHE A 73 8.91 3.72 -0.13
CA PHE A 73 7.76 4.21 0.64
C PHE A 73 7.02 5.37 -0.02
N SER A 74 7.59 5.99 -1.06
CA SER A 74 6.86 6.93 -1.92
C SER A 74 6.18 6.26 -3.12
N GLY A 75 6.27 4.93 -3.25
CA GLY A 75 5.70 4.18 -4.37
C GLY A 75 6.44 4.36 -5.69
N ASN A 76 7.68 4.88 -5.68
CA ASN A 76 8.49 5.02 -6.89
C ASN A 76 9.15 3.69 -7.29
N VAL A 77 9.42 2.82 -6.32
CA VAL A 77 9.98 1.48 -6.52
C VAL A 77 9.13 0.49 -5.73
N LEU A 78 8.81 -0.64 -6.35
CA LEU A 78 8.17 -1.77 -5.67
C LEU A 78 9.21 -2.85 -5.39
N LEU A 79 9.23 -3.37 -4.17
CA LEU A 79 10.07 -4.49 -3.80
C LEU A 79 9.48 -5.80 -4.36
N PRO A 80 10.31 -6.83 -4.59
CA PRO A 80 9.80 -8.16 -4.95
C PRO A 80 8.77 -8.65 -3.92
N GLY A 81 7.62 -9.11 -4.40
CA GLY A 81 6.52 -9.61 -3.55
C GLY A 81 5.52 -8.53 -3.10
N MET A 82 5.82 -7.24 -3.23
CA MET A 82 4.81 -6.20 -3.08
C MET A 82 3.71 -6.37 -4.13
N ASP A 83 2.47 -6.17 -3.71
CA ASP A 83 1.29 -6.38 -4.54
C ASP A 83 0.27 -5.27 -4.26
N PRO A 84 0.41 -4.10 -4.91
CA PRO A 84 -0.31 -2.91 -4.48
C PRO A 84 -1.82 -2.97 -4.72
N ALA A 85 -2.58 -2.55 -3.73
CA ALA A 85 -4.03 -2.61 -3.74
C ALA A 85 -4.68 -1.40 -3.02
N ALA A 86 -5.93 -1.11 -3.36
CA ALA A 86 -6.77 -0.14 -2.68
C ALA A 86 -7.96 -0.87 -2.04
N HIS A 87 -8.18 -0.66 -0.74
CA HIS A 87 -9.29 -1.25 -0.01
C HIS A 87 -10.61 -0.55 -0.37
N CYS A 88 -11.63 -1.33 -0.71
CA CYS A 88 -13.01 -0.89 -0.83
C CYS A 88 -13.71 -1.01 0.53
N TYR A 89 -14.16 0.11 1.08
CA TYR A 89 -14.92 0.14 2.32
C TYR A 89 -16.02 1.21 2.25
N CYS A 90 -16.89 1.25 3.24
CA CYS A 90 -17.93 2.27 3.39
C CYS A 90 -17.93 2.78 4.83
N GLY A 91 -18.71 3.83 5.11
CA GLY A 91 -18.79 4.35 6.47
C GLY A 91 -19.86 5.39 6.67
N HIS A 92 -20.11 5.68 7.95
CA HIS A 92 -20.90 6.83 8.35
C HIS A 92 -19.96 8.01 8.64
N GLN A 93 -20.23 9.17 8.04
CA GLN A 93 -19.52 10.40 8.33
C GLN A 93 -20.53 11.46 8.77
N PHE A 94 -20.21 12.19 9.85
CA PHE A 94 -21.07 13.24 10.39
C PHE A 94 -22.53 12.79 10.69
N GLY A 95 -22.72 11.53 11.06
CA GLY A 95 -24.04 10.96 11.40
C GLY A 95 -24.86 10.43 10.23
N TYR A 96 -24.33 10.45 9.00
CA TYR A 96 -25.01 9.95 7.79
C TYR A 96 -24.18 8.87 7.11
N PHE A 97 -24.85 7.92 6.45
CA PHE A 97 -24.17 6.93 5.62
C PHE A 97 -23.64 7.58 4.34
N SER A 98 -22.32 7.60 4.16
CA SER A 98 -21.64 8.25 3.02
C SER A 98 -21.58 7.37 1.77
N GLY A 99 -22.15 6.17 1.79
CA GLY A 99 -22.00 5.21 0.70
C GLY A 99 -20.59 4.61 0.66
N GLN A 100 -20.17 4.21 -0.53
CA GLN A 100 -18.84 3.64 -0.76
C GLN A 100 -17.76 4.71 -0.64
N LEU A 101 -16.76 4.43 0.21
CA LEU A 101 -15.51 5.16 0.35
C LEU A 101 -14.39 4.31 -0.29
N GLY A 102 -13.22 4.26 0.36
CA GLY A 102 -12.09 3.46 -0.05
C GLY A 102 -10.77 4.19 0.17
N ASP A 103 -9.68 3.50 -0.12
CA ASP A 103 -8.33 4.07 -0.13
C ASP A 103 -8.14 5.03 -1.32
N GLY A 104 -8.73 6.23 -1.22
CA GLY A 104 -8.69 7.24 -2.29
C GLY A 104 -7.35 8.00 -2.40
N ALA A 105 -6.53 7.96 -1.36
CA ALA A 105 -5.23 8.64 -1.29
C ALA A 105 -4.17 7.83 -0.51
N THR A 106 -4.46 6.55 -0.30
CA THR A 106 -3.63 5.58 0.43
C THR A 106 -3.49 4.35 -0.44
N MET A 107 -2.50 3.50 -0.14
CA MET A 107 -2.27 2.28 -0.89
C MET A 107 -1.72 1.22 0.05
N TYR A 108 -2.31 0.03 -0.01
CA TYR A 108 -1.70 -1.18 0.52
C TYR A 108 -0.54 -1.55 -0.41
N LEU A 109 0.69 -1.67 0.11
CA LEU A 109 1.86 -2.11 -0.68
C LEU A 109 2.10 -3.61 -0.56
N GLY A 110 1.76 -4.18 0.59
CA GLY A 110 2.02 -5.57 0.91
C GLY A 110 1.83 -5.85 2.40
N GLU A 111 1.85 -7.13 2.75
CA GLU A 111 1.83 -7.66 4.11
C GLU A 111 3.06 -8.55 4.25
N VAL A 112 3.87 -8.29 5.26
CA VAL A 112 5.11 -9.02 5.59
C VAL A 112 4.89 -10.00 6.72
#